data_AF-E7D1Q3-F1
#
_entry.id   AF-E7D1Q3-F1
#
_cell.length_a   1.000
_cell.length_b   1.000
_cell.length_c   1.000
_cell.angle_alpha   90.00
_cell.angle_beta   90.00
_cell.angle_gamma   90.00
#
_symmetry.space_group_name_H-M   'P 1'
#
loop_
_entity.id
_entity.type
_entity.pdbx_description
1 polymer ?
#
loop_
_entity_poly.entity_id
_entity_poly.type
_entity_poly.pdbx_seq_one_letter_code
_entity_poly.pdbx_strand_id
1 'polypeptide(L)' 'TADGIAAELVGAGLVDGKDMIVVAANLQKLVDNLSLKSAVFALNPVSNPSEMPDEKALIGFAQLSIATD' A
#
# COMPACT_ATOMS: atom_id res chain seq x y z
N THR A 1 -1.97 -14.46 5.52
CA THR A 1 -1.36 -13.43 6.40
C THR A 1 -1.14 -12.16 5.60
N ALA A 2 -0.90 -11.02 6.23
CA ALA A 2 -0.62 -9.78 5.50
C ALA A 2 0.62 -9.91 4.60
N ASP A 3 1.69 -10.55 5.08
CA ASP A 3 2.91 -10.84 4.32
C ASP A 3 2.65 -11.70 3.08
N GLY A 4 1.81 -12.73 3.20
CA GLY A 4 1.46 -13.62 2.09
C GLY A 4 0.75 -12.87 0.96
N ILE A 5 -0.24 -12.04 1.31
CA ILE A 5 -0.98 -11.23 0.33
C ILE A 5 -0.04 -10.21 -0.32
N ALA A 6 0.81 -9.53 0.46
CA ALA A 6 1.79 -8.59 -0.08
C ALA A 6 2.76 -9.28 -1.06
N ALA A 7 3.22 -10.49 -0.73
CA ALA A 7 4.08 -11.28 -1.61
C ALA A 7 3.35 -11.68 -2.92
N GLU A 8 2.08 -12.03 -2.86
CA GLU A 8 1.26 -12.31 -4.06
C GLU A 8 1.10 -11.07 -4.94
N LEU A 9 0.88 -9.89 -4.36
CA LEU A 9 0.78 -8.62 -5.10
C LEU A 9 2.10 -8.27 -5.82
N VAL A 10 3.24 -8.51 -5.16
CA VAL A 10 4.57 -8.36 -5.79
C VAL A 10 4.76 -9.38 -6.91
N GLY A 11 4.41 -10.64 -6.67
CA GLY A 11 4.48 -11.72 -7.67
C GLY A 11 3.60 -11.46 -8.90
N ALA A 12 2.47 -10.77 -8.72
CA ALA A 12 1.57 -10.34 -9.79
C ALA A 12 2.02 -9.05 -10.51
N GLY A 13 3.08 -8.39 -10.05
CA GLY A 13 3.58 -7.14 -10.62
C GLY A 13 2.71 -5.91 -10.32
N LEU A 14 1.84 -5.99 -9.30
CA LEU A 14 0.97 -4.89 -8.89
C LEU A 14 1.63 -3.95 -7.87
N VAL A 15 2.67 -4.43 -7.20
CA VAL A 15 3.43 -3.72 -6.16
C VAL A 15 4.92 -3.94 -6.43
N ASP A 16 5.74 -2.90 -6.29
CA ASP A 16 7.20 -3.02 -6.38
C ASP A 16 7.72 -3.83 -5.18
N GLY A 17 8.70 -4.71 -5.40
CA GLY A 17 9.29 -5.51 -4.31
C GLY A 17 9.85 -4.66 -3.15
N LYS A 18 10.26 -3.41 -3.41
CA LYS A 18 10.69 -2.45 -2.37
C LYS A 18 9.56 -2.07 -1.43
N ASP A 19 8.32 -2.10 -1.91
CA ASP A 19 7.13 -1.68 -1.18
C ASP A 19 6.45 -2.83 -0.42
N MET A 20 6.92 -4.07 -0.58
CA MET A 20 6.30 -5.25 0.05
C MET A 20 6.10 -5.08 1.56
N ILE A 21 7.12 -4.58 2.27
CA ILE A 21 7.08 -4.43 3.73
C ILE A 21 6.05 -3.38 4.15
N VAL A 22 5.98 -2.24 3.45
CA VAL A 22 5.02 -1.17 3.80
C VAL A 22 3.59 -1.59 3.46
N VAL A 23 3.40 -2.35 2.38
CA VAL A 23 2.09 -2.91 2.02
C VAL A 23 1.63 -3.93 3.06
N ALA A 24 2.49 -4.90 3.43
CA ALA A 24 2.17 -5.89 4.45
C ALA A 24 1.82 -5.24 5.80
N ALA A 25 2.60 -4.22 6.21
CA ALA A 25 2.33 -3.51 7.46
C ALA A 25 0.96 -2.80 7.46
N ASN A 26 0.59 -2.14 6.36
CA ASN A 26 -0.70 -1.45 6.29
C ASN A 26 -1.89 -2.40 6.09
N LEU A 27 -1.71 -3.54 5.41
CA LEU A 27 -2.68 -4.63 5.43
C LEU A 27 -2.92 -5.14 6.85
N GLN A 28 -1.85 -5.41 7.60
CA GLN A 28 -1.98 -5.89 8.98
C GLN A 28 -2.69 -4.88 9.88
N LYS A 29 -2.40 -3.58 9.75
CA LYS A 29 -3.12 -2.52 10.48
C LYS A 29 -4.63 -2.54 10.25
N LEU A 30 -5.07 -2.77 9.00
CA LEU A 30 -6.50 -2.84 8.67
C LEU A 30 -7.16 -4.10 9.22
N VAL A 31 -6.43 -5.22 9.23
CA VAL A 31 -6.91 -6.49 9.80
C VAL A 31 -7.01 -6.41 11.32
N ASP A 32 -6.02 -5.78 11.98
CA ASP A 32 -5.96 -5.66 13.45
C ASP A 32 -6.99 -4.67 14.00
N ASN A 33 -7.37 -3.67 13.21
CA ASN A 33 -8.31 -2.65 13.62
C ASN A 33 -9.50 -2.55 12.66
N LEU A 34 -10.56 -3.28 12.97
CA LEU A 34 -11.80 -3.32 12.18
C LEU A 34 -12.57 -1.99 12.10
N SER A 35 -12.22 -1.01 12.95
CA SER A 35 -12.76 0.36 12.85
C SER A 35 -12.09 1.19 11.75
N LEU A 36 -10.86 0.83 11.34
CA LEU A 36 -10.19 1.46 10.20
C LEU A 36 -10.75 0.88 8.90
N LYS A 37 -11.34 1.74 8.07
CA LYS A 37 -11.89 1.35 6.76
C LYS A 37 -10.91 1.55 5.62
N SER A 38 -9.90 2.39 5.81
CA SER A 38 -8.84 2.59 4.83
C SER A 38 -7.55 3.06 5.50
N ALA A 39 -6.44 2.89 4.78
CA ALA A 39 -5.13 3.39 5.13
C ALA A 39 -4.45 3.95 3.88
N VAL A 40 -4.00 5.20 3.96
CA VAL A 40 -3.12 5.82 2.95
C VAL A 40 -1.70 5.80 3.48
N PHE A 41 -0.74 5.43 2.65
CA PHE A 41 0.67 5.32 3.05
C PHE A 41 1.61 5.64 1.89
N ALA A 42 2.78 6.17 2.23
CA ALA A 42 3.83 6.47 1.26
C ALA A 42 4.46 5.18 0.73
N LEU A 43 4.80 5.21 -0.56
CA LEU A 43 5.60 4.18 -1.22
C LEU A 43 7.07 4.61 -1.24
N ASN A 44 7.96 3.67 -1.55
CA ASN A 44 9.34 4.02 -1.84
C ASN A 44 9.37 4.96 -3.07
N PRO A 45 10.22 5.99 -3.05
CA PRO A 45 10.29 6.94 -4.15
C PRO A 45 10.57 6.21 -5.46
N VAL A 46 9.69 6.42 -6.44
CA VAL A 46 9.99 6.05 -7.82
C VAL A 46 11.13 6.97 -8.25
N SER A 47 12.13 6.45 -8.97
CA SER A 47 13.34 7.20 -9.35
C SER A 47 13.07 8.36 -10.33
N ASN A 48 11.80 8.74 -10.55
CA ASN A 48 11.40 9.85 -11.39
C ASN A 48 11.39 11.16 -10.59
N PRO A 49 12.36 12.07 -10.81
CA PRO A 49 12.49 13.29 -10.02
C PRO A 49 11.42 14.34 -10.33
N SER A 50 10.62 14.14 -11.38
CA SER A 50 9.62 15.11 -11.85
C SER A 50 8.25 14.98 -11.17
N GLU A 51 8.00 13.89 -10.43
CA GLU A 51 6.74 13.72 -9.68
C GLU A 51 6.91 14.20 -8.25
N MET A 52 6.26 15.31 -7.92
CA MET A 52 6.16 15.79 -6.55
C MET A 52 5.16 14.89 -5.80
N PRO A 53 5.52 14.28 -4.66
CA PRO A 53 4.59 13.45 -3.91
C PRO A 53 3.33 14.22 -3.50
N ASP A 54 2.16 13.63 -3.71
CA ASP A 54 0.86 14.19 -3.37
C ASP A 54 -0.05 13.08 -2.85
N GLU A 55 -0.39 13.15 -1.57
CA GLU A 55 -1.23 12.15 -0.90
C GLU A 55 -2.67 12.12 -1.45
N LYS A 56 -3.24 13.27 -1.83
CA LYS A 56 -4.63 13.33 -2.32
C LYS A 56 -4.74 12.79 -3.73
N ALA A 57 -3.73 13.06 -4.57
CA ALA A 57 -3.64 12.52 -5.92
C ALA A 57 -3.05 11.09 -5.96
N LEU A 58 -2.63 10.57 -4.81
CA LEU A 58 -1.91 9.29 -4.65
C LEU A 58 -0.61 9.21 -5.47
N ILE A 59 0.07 10.33 -5.68
CA ILE A 59 1.38 10.38 -6.35
C ILE A 59 2.44 10.01 -5.32
N GLY A 60 3.05 8.83 -5.46
CA GLY A 60 4.00 8.29 -4.49
C GLY A 60 3.34 7.72 -3.22
N PHE A 61 2.02 7.54 -3.23
CA PHE A 61 1.25 6.95 -2.15
C PHE A 61 0.35 5.83 -2.68
N ALA A 62 -0.03 4.91 -1.81
CA ALA A 62 -1.06 3.93 -2.07
C ALA A 62 -2.16 4.02 -1.01
N GLN A 63 -3.35 3.56 -1.39
CA GLN A 63 -4.48 3.41 -0.48
C GLN A 63 -4.94 1.95 -0.46
N LEU A 64 -5.16 1.43 0.74
CA LEU A 64 -5.89 0.18 0.96
C LEU A 64 -7.22 0.52 1.62
N SER A 65 -8.30 -0.10 1.13
CA SER A 65 -9.65 0.11 1.65
C SER A 65 -10.38 -1.23 1.79
N ILE A 66 -11.16 -1.36 2.86
CA ILE A 66 -12.04 -2.51 3.06
C ILE A 66 -13.35 -2.24 2.30
N ALA A 67 -13.63 -3.06 1.29
CA ALA A 67 -14.93 -3.04 0.63
C ALA A 67 -16.02 -3.56 1.58
N THR A 68 -17.15 -2.88 1.59
CA THR A 68 -18.39 -3.38 2.19
C THR A 68 -19.39 -3.51 1.06
N ASP A 69 -19.92 -4.72 0.85
CA ASP A 69 -21.02 -4.99 -0.08
C ASP A 69 -22.28 -4.18 0.25
#